data_AF-A0A7C8MVM1-F1
#
_entry.id   AF-A0A7C8MVM1-F1
#
_cell.length_a   1.000
_cell.length_b   1.000
_cell.length_c   1.000
_cell.angle_alpha   90.00
_cell.angle_beta   90.00
_cell.angle_gamma   90.00
#
_symmetry.space_group_name_H-M   'P 1'
#
loop_
_entity.id
_entity.type
_entity.pdbx_description
1 polymer ?
#
loop_
_entity_poly.entity_id
_entity_poly.type
_entity_poly.pdbx_seq_one_letter_code
_entity_poly.pdbx_strand_id
1 'polypeptide(L)'
;MASMRPLTMLARGQPAATLLRSSPFAPRRLPSPATIALFSTTLSRAVTPGGPPPPNFRLPRPKRWDEKGSALDRAGKYFLLMEMFRGMYVLMEQFFRPPYTIYYPFEKGPISPRFRGEHALRRYPTGEERCIACKLCEAICPAQAITIEAEERADGARRTTRYDIDMTKCIYCGLCQESCPVDAIVESPNAEYAMETREELLYNKEKLLANGDKWEPEIAAAARADAPYR
;
A
#
# COMPACT_ATOMS: atom_id res chain seq x y z
N MET A 1 33.71 -30.12 1.97
CA MET A 1 33.47 -30.73 0.65
C MET A 1 31.99 -31.06 0.51
N ALA A 2 31.27 -30.30 -0.33
CA ALA A 2 29.94 -30.55 -0.92
C ALA A 2 29.39 -29.18 -1.38
N SER A 3 29.88 -28.66 -2.52
CA SER A 3 29.18 -28.67 -3.82
C SER A 3 27.96 -27.73 -3.89
N MET A 4 28.23 -26.48 -4.26
CA MET A 4 27.25 -25.49 -4.70
C MET A 4 26.51 -25.98 -5.96
N ARG A 5 25.18 -25.86 -5.99
CA ARG A 5 24.35 -26.07 -7.19
C ARG A 5 23.98 -24.70 -7.78
N PRO A 6 24.13 -24.48 -9.11
CA PRO A 6 23.69 -23.25 -9.74
C PRO A 6 22.19 -23.32 -10.09
N LEU A 7 21.47 -22.24 -9.77
CA LEU A 7 20.09 -22.00 -10.22
C LEU A 7 20.12 -21.43 -11.64
N THR A 8 19.91 -22.28 -12.65
CA THR A 8 19.68 -21.87 -14.03
C THR A 8 18.20 -21.63 -14.28
N MET A 9 17.82 -20.35 -14.39
CA MET A 9 16.54 -19.88 -14.94
C MET A 9 16.47 -20.22 -16.44
N LEU A 10 15.45 -20.97 -16.86
CA LEU A 10 15.12 -21.18 -18.27
C LEU A 10 14.08 -20.14 -18.71
N ALA A 11 14.54 -19.04 -19.31
CA ALA A 11 13.73 -18.16 -20.14
C ALA A 11 13.75 -18.70 -21.57
N ARG A 12 12.59 -19.09 -22.12
CA ARG A 12 12.43 -19.37 -23.55
C ARG A 12 11.97 -18.11 -24.26
N GLY A 13 12.90 -17.48 -25.00
CA GLY A 13 12.58 -16.44 -25.97
C GLY A 13 11.96 -17.03 -27.23
N GLN A 14 10.93 -16.37 -27.76
CA GLN A 14 10.47 -16.56 -29.13
C GLN A 14 11.15 -15.53 -30.03
N PRO A 15 11.69 -15.92 -31.21
CA PRO A 15 12.30 -14.96 -32.12
C PRO A 15 11.21 -14.23 -32.94
N ALA A 16 11.43 -12.92 -33.07
CA ALA A 16 10.71 -12.03 -33.95
C ALA A 16 11.14 -12.23 -35.42
N ALA A 17 10.17 -12.27 -36.33
CA ALA A 17 10.32 -11.89 -37.73
C ALA A 17 8.96 -11.33 -38.21
N THR A 18 8.76 -10.01 -38.11
CA THR A 18 8.81 -9.07 -39.26
C THR A 18 7.75 -9.32 -40.31
N LEU A 19 6.60 -8.62 -40.25
CA LEU A 19 5.95 -8.07 -41.44
C LEU A 19 5.18 -6.77 -41.10
N LEU A 20 5.35 -5.82 -42.00
CA LEU A 20 5.02 -4.40 -41.93
C LEU A 20 3.54 -4.09 -42.17
N ARG A 21 3.02 -3.10 -41.43
CA ARG A 21 2.31 -1.88 -41.88
C ARG A 21 1.19 -2.02 -42.95
N SER A 22 -0.04 -1.62 -42.59
CA SER A 22 -0.70 -0.36 -43.04
C SER A 22 -2.24 -0.43 -43.14
N SER A 23 -2.88 0.48 -42.39
CA SER A 23 -4.16 1.21 -42.62
C SER A 23 -5.51 0.49 -42.79
N PRO A 24 -6.61 1.06 -42.21
CA PRO A 24 -7.96 0.54 -42.32
C PRO A 24 -8.76 1.30 -43.41
N PHE A 25 -8.86 0.77 -44.62
CA PHE A 25 -9.87 1.24 -45.58
C PHE A 25 -10.17 0.13 -46.58
N ALA A 26 -11.29 -0.57 -46.38
CA ALA A 26 -11.89 -1.43 -47.40
C ALA A 26 -13.38 -1.05 -47.53
N PRO A 27 -13.87 -0.75 -48.75
CA PRO A 27 -15.22 -0.26 -48.96
C PRO A 27 -16.25 -1.40 -48.98
N ARG A 28 -17.45 -1.07 -48.49
CA ARG A 28 -18.73 -1.78 -48.66
C ARG A 28 -18.84 -2.53 -50.00
N ARG A 29 -19.10 -3.83 -49.92
CA ARG A 29 -19.86 -4.56 -50.96
C ARG A 29 -21.21 -4.99 -50.36
N LEU A 30 -22.26 -4.68 -51.12
CA LEU A 30 -23.67 -4.98 -50.87
C LEU A 30 -23.96 -6.50 -50.92
N PRO A 31 -25.10 -6.95 -50.36
CA PRO A 31 -25.39 -8.35 -50.07
C PRO A 31 -25.94 -9.09 -51.31
N SER A 32 -25.56 -10.36 -51.48
CA SER A 32 -26.21 -11.28 -52.41
C SER A 32 -27.13 -12.26 -51.64
N PRO A 33 -28.35 -12.54 -52.14
CA PRO A 33 -29.43 -13.13 -51.37
C PRO A 33 -29.45 -14.66 -51.55
N ALA A 34 -28.66 -15.40 -50.79
CA ALA A 34 -28.76 -16.86 -50.83
C ALA A 34 -28.21 -17.59 -49.59
N THR A 35 -28.07 -16.91 -48.45
CA THR A 35 -27.84 -17.66 -47.20
C THR A 35 -29.18 -17.82 -46.52
N ILE A 36 -29.84 -18.92 -46.86
CA ILE A 36 -31.01 -19.44 -46.17
C ILE A 36 -30.76 -19.29 -44.67
N ALA A 37 -31.64 -18.53 -44.04
CA ALA A 37 -31.74 -18.42 -42.61
C ALA A 37 -31.95 -19.84 -42.05
N LEU A 38 -30.88 -20.48 -41.59
CA LEU A 38 -30.94 -21.65 -40.72
C LEU A 38 -31.35 -21.18 -39.33
N PHE A 39 -32.57 -20.65 -39.22
CA PHE A 39 -33.35 -20.66 -38.00
C PHE A 39 -33.85 -22.10 -37.79
N SER A 40 -32.93 -23.00 -37.44
CA SER A 40 -33.26 -24.31 -36.88
C SER A 40 -32.32 -24.59 -35.70
N THR A 41 -32.82 -24.17 -34.55
CA THR A 41 -33.00 -24.99 -33.34
C THR A 41 -31.84 -25.94 -32.97
N THR A 42 -31.17 -25.58 -31.86
CA THR A 42 -30.44 -26.46 -30.91
C THR A 42 -28.96 -26.77 -31.14
N LEU A 43 -28.10 -25.74 -31.20
CA LEU A 43 -26.76 -25.89 -30.63
C LEU A 43 -26.87 -25.62 -29.12
N SER A 44 -26.67 -26.64 -28.29
CA SER A 44 -26.62 -26.52 -26.83
C SER A 44 -25.54 -25.52 -26.43
N ARG A 45 -25.91 -24.26 -26.24
CA ARG A 45 -25.02 -23.25 -25.67
C ARG A 45 -24.77 -23.67 -24.22
N ALA A 46 -23.49 -23.81 -23.83
CA ALA A 46 -23.15 -24.07 -22.44
C ALA A 46 -23.71 -22.94 -21.56
N VAL A 47 -24.25 -23.30 -20.39
CA VAL A 47 -24.85 -22.35 -19.43
C VAL A 47 -23.81 -21.36 -18.87
N THR A 48 -22.51 -21.62 -19.05
CA THR A 48 -21.42 -20.72 -18.62
C THR A 48 -20.63 -20.19 -19.81
N PRO A 49 -20.09 -18.95 -19.72
CA PRO A 49 -19.31 -18.34 -20.80
C PRO A 49 -17.97 -19.04 -21.09
N GLY A 50 -17.54 -20.00 -20.25
CA GLY A 50 -16.21 -20.65 -20.33
C GLY A 50 -16.21 -22.14 -20.72
N GLY A 51 -17.32 -22.70 -21.22
CA GLY A 51 -17.42 -24.12 -21.59
C GLY A 51 -18.24 -24.95 -20.59
N PRO A 52 -18.19 -26.30 -20.65
CA PRO A 52 -18.89 -27.15 -19.69
C PRO A 52 -18.30 -26.95 -18.28
N PRO A 53 -19.13 -26.97 -17.23
CA PRO A 53 -18.63 -26.82 -15.86
C PRO A 53 -17.65 -27.97 -15.51
N PRO A 54 -16.65 -27.71 -14.64
CA PRO A 54 -15.70 -28.75 -14.23
C PRO A 54 -16.42 -29.95 -13.58
N PRO A 55 -15.85 -31.17 -13.62
CA PRO A 55 -16.44 -32.32 -12.94
C PRO A 55 -16.63 -32.01 -11.45
N ASN A 56 -17.80 -32.39 -10.89
CA ASN A 56 -18.24 -32.06 -9.52
C ASN A 56 -18.54 -30.58 -9.23
N PHE A 57 -18.78 -29.75 -10.25
CA PHE A 57 -19.26 -28.37 -10.05
C PHE A 57 -20.59 -28.32 -9.31
N ARG A 58 -21.47 -29.31 -9.53
CA ARG A 58 -22.70 -29.46 -8.76
C ARG A 58 -22.36 -30.02 -7.38
N LEU A 59 -22.65 -29.24 -6.34
CA LEU A 59 -22.56 -29.70 -4.96
C LEU A 59 -23.38 -30.99 -4.79
N PRO A 60 -22.84 -32.01 -4.09
CA PRO A 60 -23.60 -33.21 -3.79
C PRO A 60 -24.80 -32.85 -2.91
N ARG A 61 -25.85 -33.67 -2.98
CA ARG A 61 -27.03 -33.53 -2.12
C ARG A 61 -26.59 -33.42 -0.65
N PRO A 62 -27.19 -32.52 0.17
CA PRO A 62 -26.94 -32.51 1.59
C PRO A 62 -27.33 -33.86 2.20
N LYS A 63 -26.46 -34.41 3.05
CA LYS A 63 -26.68 -35.70 3.70
C LYS A 63 -27.88 -35.61 4.64
N ARG A 64 -28.77 -36.61 4.59
CA ARG A 64 -29.97 -36.70 5.44
C ARG A 64 -29.58 -37.13 6.86
N TRP A 65 -30.45 -36.87 7.83
CA TRP A 65 -30.20 -37.17 9.25
C TRP A 65 -29.93 -38.66 9.54
N ASP A 66 -30.53 -39.55 8.74
CA ASP A 66 -30.40 -41.01 8.75
C ASP A 66 -29.04 -41.54 8.25
N GLU A 67 -28.29 -40.74 7.47
CA GLU A 67 -27.14 -41.21 6.68
C GLU A 67 -25.79 -41.04 7.41
N LYS A 68 -25.75 -40.51 8.64
CA LYS A 68 -24.51 -40.03 9.29
C LYS A 68 -24.31 -40.54 10.74
N GLY A 69 -23.65 -41.68 10.96
CA GLY A 69 -23.18 -42.07 12.30
C GLY A 69 -24.30 -42.32 13.34
N SER A 70 -23.91 -42.67 14.57
CA SER A 70 -24.87 -43.03 15.62
C SER A 70 -25.59 -41.79 16.19
N ALA A 71 -26.88 -41.90 16.48
CA ALA A 71 -27.68 -40.79 17.04
C ALA A 71 -27.26 -40.43 18.47
N LEU A 72 -26.80 -41.44 19.25
CA LEU A 72 -26.35 -41.26 20.62
C LEU A 72 -25.05 -40.44 20.69
N ASP A 73 -24.11 -40.61 19.77
CA ASP A 73 -22.87 -39.81 19.75
C ASP A 73 -23.14 -38.32 19.48
N ARG A 74 -24.16 -38.02 18.66
CA ARG A 74 -24.56 -36.63 18.37
C ARG A 74 -25.26 -36.00 19.57
N ALA A 75 -26.17 -36.73 20.21
CA ALA A 75 -26.84 -36.27 21.42
C ALA A 75 -25.82 -36.04 22.54
N GLY A 76 -24.85 -36.95 22.71
CA GLY A 76 -23.75 -36.80 23.67
C GLY A 76 -22.93 -35.54 23.41
N LYS A 77 -22.54 -35.27 22.15
CA LYS A 77 -21.81 -34.03 21.80
C LYS A 77 -22.63 -32.76 22.07
N TYR A 78 -23.91 -32.78 21.73
CA TYR A 78 -24.81 -31.64 21.92
C TYR A 78 -25.07 -31.34 23.39
N PHE A 79 -25.47 -32.34 24.19
CA PHE A 79 -25.79 -32.14 25.61
C PHE A 79 -24.54 -31.92 26.48
N LEU A 80 -23.41 -32.54 26.14
CA LEU A 80 -22.15 -32.37 26.88
C LEU A 80 -21.30 -31.21 26.33
N LEU A 81 -21.79 -30.46 25.33
CA LEU A 81 -21.16 -29.25 24.80
C LEU A 81 -19.67 -29.44 24.48
N MET A 82 -19.33 -30.57 23.86
CA MET A 82 -17.94 -31.00 23.68
C MET A 82 -17.13 -30.00 22.84
N GLU A 83 -17.75 -29.33 21.87
CA GLU A 83 -17.12 -28.23 21.14
C GLU A 83 -16.79 -27.02 22.02
N MET A 84 -17.61 -26.71 23.03
CA MET A 84 -17.37 -25.60 23.94
C MET A 84 -16.18 -25.89 24.86
N PHE A 85 -16.09 -27.11 25.38
CA PHE A 85 -14.93 -27.54 26.18
C PHE A 85 -13.64 -27.56 25.36
N ARG A 86 -13.69 -28.00 24.10
CA ARG A 86 -12.54 -27.90 23.21
C ARG A 86 -12.11 -26.45 22.99
N GLY A 87 -13.05 -25.52 22.83
CA GLY A 87 -12.76 -24.09 22.74
C GLY A 87 -12.13 -23.54 24.03
N MET A 88 -12.68 -23.92 25.19
CA MET A 88 -12.14 -23.54 26.50
C MET A 88 -10.71 -24.03 26.70
N TYR A 89 -10.39 -25.23 26.23
CA TYR A 89 -9.04 -25.78 26.30
C TYR A 89 -8.04 -24.97 25.48
N VAL A 90 -8.41 -24.53 24.26
CA VAL A 90 -7.56 -23.66 23.43
C VAL A 90 -7.34 -22.29 24.09
N LEU A 91 -8.36 -21.74 24.76
CA LEU A 91 -8.20 -20.51 25.53
C LEU A 91 -7.26 -20.70 26.72
N MET A 92 -7.36 -21.84 27.41
CA MET A 92 -6.47 -22.20 28.51
C MET A 92 -5.01 -22.33 28.03
N GLU A 93 -4.77 -22.92 26.85
CA GLU A 93 -3.42 -22.95 26.25
C GLU A 93 -2.88 -21.53 26.00
N GLN A 94 -3.72 -20.60 25.55
CA GLN A 94 -3.31 -19.21 25.32
C GLN A 94 -3.03 -18.48 26.64
N PHE A 95 -3.73 -18.81 27.73
CA PHE A 95 -3.50 -18.21 29.05
C PHE A 95 -2.12 -18.53 29.62
N PHE A 96 -1.59 -19.73 29.36
CA PHE A 96 -0.25 -20.13 29.81
C PHE A 96 0.90 -19.69 28.89
N ARG A 97 0.61 -19.00 27.77
CA ARG A 97 1.65 -18.38 26.94
C ARG A 97 2.06 -17.02 27.51
N PRO A 98 3.33 -16.62 27.38
CA PRO A 98 3.74 -15.27 27.77
C PRO A 98 2.99 -14.21 26.95
N PRO A 99 2.60 -13.08 27.57
CA PRO A 99 1.90 -12.01 26.87
C PRO A 99 2.84 -11.28 25.89
N TYR A 100 2.30 -10.81 24.76
CA TYR A 100 3.03 -10.02 23.76
C TYR A 100 3.01 -8.50 24.05
N THR A 101 2.52 -8.10 25.22
CA THR A 101 2.34 -6.70 25.58
C THR A 101 3.69 -6.03 25.85
N ILE A 102 3.95 -4.91 25.17
CA ILE A 102 5.07 -4.00 25.48
C ILE A 102 4.59 -2.90 26.43
N TYR A 103 5.45 -2.44 27.33
CA TYR A 103 5.10 -1.41 28.30
C TYR A 103 5.37 0.00 27.74
N TYR A 104 4.47 0.49 26.88
CA TYR A 104 4.47 1.90 26.49
C TYR A 104 4.14 2.77 27.73
N PRO A 105 4.90 3.84 28.06
CA PRO A 105 5.87 4.59 27.25
C PRO A 105 7.36 4.22 27.43
N PHE A 106 7.69 3.26 28.29
CA PHE A 106 9.09 2.91 28.60
C PHE A 106 9.73 2.06 27.50
N GLU A 107 8.93 1.21 26.85
CA GLU A 107 9.33 0.37 25.74
C GLU A 107 8.52 0.76 24.49
N LYS A 108 9.20 1.23 23.44
CA LYS A 108 8.57 1.58 22.16
C LYS A 108 8.65 0.41 21.18
N GLY A 109 7.65 0.32 20.29
CA GLY A 109 7.67 -0.66 19.21
C GLY A 109 8.83 -0.42 18.23
N PRO A 110 9.26 -1.45 17.48
CA PRO A 110 10.32 -1.30 16.49
C PRO A 110 9.85 -0.41 15.32
N ILE A 111 10.63 0.64 15.01
CA ILE A 111 10.35 1.57 13.91
C ILE A 111 11.39 1.36 12.80
N SER A 112 10.92 1.30 11.55
CA SER A 112 11.82 1.20 10.38
C SER A 112 12.38 2.58 9.99
N PRO A 113 13.54 2.65 9.31
CA PRO A 113 14.08 3.92 8.78
C PRO A 113 13.15 4.63 7.79
N ARG A 114 12.17 3.93 7.22
CA ARG A 114 11.17 4.45 6.26
C ARG A 114 9.87 4.89 6.91
N PHE A 115 9.86 5.01 8.23
CA PHE A 115 8.67 5.45 8.93
C PHE A 115 8.31 6.89 8.52
N ARG A 116 7.01 7.14 8.41
CA ARG A 116 6.43 8.41 7.95
C ARG A 116 5.70 9.06 9.12
N GLY A 117 6.33 10.06 9.75
CA GLY A 117 5.81 10.75 10.94
C GLY A 117 5.72 12.27 10.76
N GLU A 118 6.10 13.01 11.80
CA GLU A 118 6.05 14.47 11.83
C GLU A 118 6.92 15.08 10.72
N HIS A 119 6.42 16.09 10.02
CA HIS A 119 7.18 16.71 8.93
C HIS A 119 8.25 17.66 9.48
N ALA A 120 9.36 17.73 8.76
CA ALA A 120 10.50 18.59 9.09
C ALA A 120 11.10 19.21 7.83
N LEU A 121 11.55 20.46 7.94
CA LEU A 121 12.33 21.13 6.91
C LEU A 121 13.82 21.09 7.30
N ARG A 122 14.64 20.49 6.44
CA ARG A 122 16.06 20.30 6.69
C ARG A 122 16.90 21.48 6.20
N ARG A 123 18.08 21.60 6.80
CA ARG A 123 19.14 22.53 6.38
C ARG A 123 20.31 21.79 5.75
N TYR A 124 21.10 22.52 4.99
CA TYR A 124 22.44 22.12 4.60
C TYR A 124 23.37 22.15 5.82
N PRO A 125 24.53 21.47 5.78
CA PRO A 125 25.52 21.54 6.86
C PRO A 125 26.08 22.96 7.07
N THR A 126 25.91 23.86 6.10
CA THR A 126 26.24 25.29 6.21
C THR A 126 25.24 26.10 7.05
N GLY A 127 24.09 25.49 7.42
CA GLY A 127 22.99 26.16 8.12
C GLY A 127 21.93 26.78 7.22
N GLU A 128 22.17 26.80 5.90
CA GLU A 128 21.20 27.32 4.93
C GLU A 128 20.02 26.34 4.74
N GLU A 129 18.81 26.85 4.58
CA GLU A 129 17.64 26.01 4.30
C GLU A 129 17.74 25.33 2.93
N ARG A 130 17.36 24.05 2.85
CA ARG A 130 17.42 23.29 1.59
C ARG A 130 16.35 23.70 0.58
N CYS A 131 15.22 24.22 1.05
CA CYS A 131 14.07 24.51 0.21
C CYS A 131 14.36 25.63 -0.82
N ILE A 132 14.16 25.32 -2.11
CA ILE A 132 14.33 26.26 -3.24
C ILE A 132 13.00 26.80 -3.78
N ALA A 133 11.90 26.62 -3.04
CA ALA A 133 10.56 27.08 -3.42
C ALA A 133 10.11 26.64 -4.83
N CYS A 134 10.38 25.37 -5.17
CA CYS A 134 10.02 24.75 -6.46
C CYS A 134 8.54 24.39 -6.59
N LYS A 135 7.79 24.35 -5.49
CA LYS A 135 6.35 24.01 -5.40
C LYS A 135 5.95 22.61 -5.91
N LEU A 136 6.92 21.71 -6.12
CA LEU A 136 6.66 20.32 -6.50
C LEU A 136 5.87 19.55 -5.43
N CYS A 137 6.21 19.76 -4.16
CA CYS A 137 5.54 19.10 -3.03
C CYS A 137 4.09 19.57 -2.84
N GLU A 138 3.77 20.83 -3.17
CA GLU A 138 2.40 21.34 -3.19
C GLU A 138 1.59 20.72 -4.33
N ALA A 139 2.18 20.61 -5.52
CA ALA A 139 1.53 20.04 -6.69
C ALA A 139 1.21 18.53 -6.56
N ILE A 140 2.11 17.75 -5.93
CA ILE A 140 1.92 16.31 -5.78
C ILE A 140 1.03 15.93 -4.59
N CYS A 141 0.77 16.86 -3.66
CA CYS A 141 0.05 16.56 -2.43
C CYS A 141 -1.41 16.15 -2.75
N PRO A 142 -1.82 14.89 -2.50
CA PRO A 142 -3.16 14.43 -2.87
C PRO A 142 -4.26 15.09 -2.04
N ALA A 143 -3.95 15.52 -0.82
CA ALA A 143 -4.87 16.20 0.09
C ALA A 143 -4.79 17.73 0.05
N GLN A 144 -3.90 18.29 -0.80
CA GLN A 144 -3.67 19.74 -0.90
C GLN A 144 -3.45 20.41 0.48
N ALA A 145 -2.65 19.75 1.33
CA ALA A 145 -2.39 20.18 2.70
C ALA A 145 -1.30 21.27 2.80
N ILE A 146 -0.48 21.42 1.75
CA ILE A 146 0.69 22.30 1.73
C ILE A 146 0.34 23.58 0.98
N THR A 147 0.68 24.75 1.53
CA THR A 147 0.56 26.04 0.85
C THR A 147 1.92 26.73 0.81
N ILE A 148 2.38 27.13 -0.38
CA ILE A 148 3.73 27.69 -0.56
C ILE A 148 3.68 29.04 -1.29
N GLU A 149 4.28 30.05 -0.67
CA GLU A 149 4.56 31.34 -1.29
C GLU A 149 6.07 31.57 -1.35
N ALA A 150 6.54 32.17 -2.44
CA ALA A 150 7.95 32.28 -2.76
C ALA A 150 8.27 33.71 -3.19
N GLU A 151 9.34 34.26 -2.63
CA GLU A 151 9.86 35.58 -2.98
C GLU A 151 11.39 35.50 -3.13
N GLU A 152 11.95 36.50 -3.80
CA GLU A 152 13.40 36.66 -3.91
C GLU A 152 13.94 37.29 -2.63
N ARG A 153 14.91 36.63 -1.99
CA ARG A 153 15.60 37.17 -0.82
C ARG A 153 16.55 38.29 -1.23
N ALA A 154 16.98 39.13 -0.28
CA ALA A 154 17.98 40.18 -0.49
C ALA A 154 19.28 39.68 -1.17
N ASP A 155 19.61 38.40 -1.00
CA ASP A 155 20.80 37.75 -1.58
C ASP A 155 20.59 37.26 -3.02
N GLY A 156 19.43 37.52 -3.64
CA GLY A 156 19.05 37.02 -4.98
C GLY A 156 18.62 35.54 -5.00
N ALA A 157 18.68 34.86 -3.85
CA ALA A 157 18.25 33.47 -3.73
C ALA A 157 16.71 33.38 -3.62
N ARG A 158 16.10 32.50 -4.42
CA ARG A 158 14.67 32.19 -4.35
C ARG A 158 14.37 31.33 -3.12
N ARG A 159 13.60 31.85 -2.17
CA ARG A 159 13.24 31.16 -0.92
C ARG A 159 11.75 31.27 -0.62
N THR A 160 11.27 30.44 0.30
CA THR A 160 9.87 30.48 0.73
C THR A 160 9.67 31.57 1.77
N THR A 161 8.65 32.41 1.59
CA THR A 161 8.17 33.31 2.64
C THR A 161 7.17 32.59 3.53
N ARG A 162 6.28 31.84 2.88
CA ARG A 162 5.26 31.02 3.52
C ARG A 162 5.42 29.57 3.11
N TYR A 163 5.42 28.68 4.10
CA TYR A 163 5.44 27.25 3.90
C TYR A 163 4.63 26.61 5.01
N ASP A 164 3.33 26.44 4.75
CA ASP A 164 2.39 25.98 5.76
C ASP A 164 1.93 24.57 5.41
N ILE A 165 1.84 23.70 6.42
CA ILE A 165 1.27 22.37 6.31
C ILE A 165 0.15 22.22 7.34
N ASP A 166 -1.05 21.92 6.85
CA ASP A 166 -2.17 21.51 7.69
C ASP A 166 -2.06 20.00 8.00
N MET A 167 -1.58 19.66 9.21
CA MET A 167 -1.44 18.25 9.63
C MET A 167 -2.79 17.54 9.78
N THR A 168 -3.91 18.28 9.84
CA THR A 168 -5.27 17.69 9.86
C THR A 168 -5.74 17.26 8.48
N LYS A 169 -5.17 17.83 7.41
CA LYS A 169 -5.41 17.40 6.02
C LYS A 169 -4.39 16.38 5.54
N CYS A 170 -3.16 16.46 6.05
CA CYS A 170 -2.10 15.56 5.65
C CYS A 170 -2.43 14.10 5.95
N ILE A 171 -2.21 13.22 4.98
CA ILE A 171 -2.44 11.77 5.09
C ILE A 171 -1.15 10.96 5.29
N TYR A 172 -0.01 11.63 5.54
CA TYR A 172 1.30 11.00 5.79
C TYR A 172 1.73 9.97 4.73
N CYS A 173 1.50 10.32 3.47
CA CYS A 173 1.84 9.46 2.32
C CYS A 173 3.32 9.52 1.90
N GLY A 174 4.04 10.58 2.30
CA GLY A 174 5.44 10.81 1.95
C GLY A 174 5.78 11.09 0.49
N LEU A 175 4.79 11.36 -0.35
CA LEU A 175 5.01 11.86 -1.71
C LEU A 175 5.76 13.21 -1.72
N CYS A 176 5.60 14.03 -0.67
CA CYS A 176 6.34 15.27 -0.50
C CYS A 176 7.86 15.04 -0.35
N GLN A 177 8.26 13.98 0.35
CA GLN A 177 9.67 13.61 0.54
C GLN A 177 10.27 13.06 -0.76
N GLU A 178 9.52 12.23 -1.49
CA GLU A 178 10.00 11.61 -2.74
C GLU A 178 10.05 12.62 -3.91
N SER A 179 9.14 13.59 -3.92
CA SER A 179 9.10 14.64 -4.96
C SER A 179 10.12 15.75 -4.77
N CYS A 180 10.75 15.85 -3.59
CA CYS A 180 11.66 16.95 -3.30
C CYS A 180 13.02 16.73 -3.99
N PRO A 181 13.45 17.59 -4.93
CA PRO A 181 14.71 17.38 -5.65
C PRO A 181 15.96 17.61 -4.80
N VAL A 182 15.81 18.18 -3.61
CA VAL A 182 16.90 18.65 -2.73
C VAL A 182 16.80 18.08 -1.30
N ASP A 183 15.91 17.10 -1.07
CA ASP A 183 15.63 16.53 0.26
C ASP A 183 15.34 17.61 1.32
N ALA A 184 14.56 18.64 0.96
CA ALA A 184 14.23 19.74 1.87
C ALA A 184 13.14 19.38 2.87
N ILE A 185 12.03 18.83 2.39
CA ILE A 185 10.95 18.33 3.26
C ILE A 185 11.11 16.83 3.42
N VAL A 186 11.03 16.37 4.66
CA VAL A 186 11.13 14.96 5.03
C VAL A 186 10.13 14.65 6.13
N GLU A 187 9.76 13.38 6.22
CA GLU A 187 9.00 12.84 7.34
C GLU A 187 9.96 12.26 8.37
N SER A 188 9.87 12.74 9.61
CA SER A 188 10.69 12.31 10.73
C SER A 188 10.15 11.02 11.35
N PRO A 189 10.96 10.30 12.16
CA PRO A 189 10.47 9.13 12.90
C PRO A 189 9.50 9.47 14.05
N ASN A 190 9.26 10.76 14.34
CA ASN A 190 8.41 11.16 15.45
C ASN A 190 6.92 10.93 15.14
N ALA A 191 6.25 10.15 15.98
CA ALA A 191 4.79 9.96 15.94
C ALA A 191 4.08 10.61 17.13
N GLU A 192 4.83 11.07 18.13
CA GLU A 192 4.32 11.50 19.44
C GLU A 192 4.23 13.02 19.52
N TYR A 193 3.35 13.60 18.70
CA TYR A 193 3.08 15.04 18.68
C TYR A 193 1.57 15.35 18.76
N ALA A 194 0.84 14.52 19.50
CA ALA A 194 -0.55 14.80 19.83
C ALA A 194 -0.64 16.13 20.58
N MET A 195 -1.52 17.01 20.11
CA MET A 195 -1.75 18.35 20.66
C MET A 195 -3.19 18.44 21.15
N GLU A 196 -3.44 19.34 22.11
CA GLU A 196 -4.77 19.55 22.69
C GLU A 196 -5.66 20.39 21.78
N THR A 197 -5.08 21.35 21.05
CA THR A 197 -5.81 22.24 20.14
C THR A 197 -5.52 21.93 18.67
N ARG A 198 -6.50 22.23 17.81
CA ARG A 198 -6.36 22.06 16.36
C ARG A 198 -5.37 23.06 15.75
N GLU A 199 -5.31 24.27 16.30
CA GLU A 199 -4.48 25.36 15.79
C GLU A 199 -2.99 25.02 15.87
N GLU A 200 -2.59 24.26 16.88
CA GLU A 200 -1.23 23.76 17.03
C GLU A 200 -0.81 22.79 15.90
N LEU A 201 -1.77 22.13 15.23
CA LEU A 201 -1.56 21.23 14.09
C LEU A 201 -1.47 21.94 12.74
N LEU A 202 -1.69 23.26 12.71
CA LEU A 202 -1.42 24.10 11.55
C LEU A 202 0.04 24.56 11.64
N TYR A 203 0.92 23.89 10.91
CA TYR A 203 2.35 24.13 11.02
C TYR A 203 2.77 25.22 10.05
N ASN A 204 3.43 26.25 10.59
CA ASN A 204 4.10 27.28 9.79
C ASN A 204 5.53 26.85 9.44
N LYS A 205 6.16 27.60 8.53
CA LYS A 205 7.55 27.38 8.10
C LYS A 205 8.53 27.29 9.28
N GLU A 206 8.39 28.18 10.25
CA GLU A 206 9.29 28.26 11.41
C GLU A 206 9.21 27.01 12.29
N LYS A 207 8.01 26.49 12.52
CA LYS A 207 7.79 25.24 13.27
C LYS A 207 8.43 24.05 12.55
N LEU A 208 8.28 23.98 11.23
CA LEU A 208 8.88 22.91 10.42
C LEU A 208 10.41 22.97 10.42
N LEU A 209 11.00 24.18 10.41
CA LEU A 209 12.45 24.35 10.54
C LEU A 209 12.95 23.98 11.94
N ALA A 210 12.23 24.38 13.00
CA ALA A 210 12.55 23.99 14.36
C ALA A 210 12.50 22.46 14.57
N ASN A 211 11.52 21.80 13.93
CA ASN A 211 11.44 20.34 13.91
C ASN A 211 12.62 19.71 13.16
N GLY A 212 13.03 20.30 12.03
CA GLY A 212 14.24 19.88 11.31
C GLY A 212 15.49 19.99 12.18
N ASP A 213 15.69 21.14 12.82
CA ASP A 213 16.84 21.39 13.68
C ASP A 213 16.85 20.45 14.90
N LYS A 214 15.67 20.09 15.44
CA LYS A 214 15.51 19.13 16.55
C LYS A 214 15.84 17.68 16.14
N TRP A 215 15.37 17.25 14.96
CA TRP A 215 15.41 15.84 14.54
C TRP A 215 16.47 15.52 13.47
N GLU A 216 17.28 16.49 13.04
CA GLU A 216 18.31 16.32 12.02
C GLU A 216 19.25 15.11 12.23
N PRO A 217 19.77 14.78 13.44
CA PRO A 217 20.65 13.63 13.59
C PRO A 217 19.95 12.29 13.25
N GLU A 218 18.69 12.15 13.65
CA GLU A 218 17.89 10.95 13.38
C GLU A 218 17.45 10.88 11.92
N ILE A 219 16.98 12.00 11.38
CA ILE A 219 16.60 12.14 9.97
C ILE A 219 17.81 11.83 9.07
N ALA A 220 18.99 12.36 9.40
CA ALA A 220 20.21 12.10 8.63
C ALA A 220 20.68 10.64 8.75
N ALA A 221 20.46 9.98 9.89
CA ALA A 221 20.72 8.55 10.04
C ALA A 221 19.76 7.70 9.21
N ALA A 222 18.46 8.01 9.26
CA ALA A 222 17.42 7.34 8.47
C ALA A 222 17.65 7.53 6.97
N ALA A 223 17.93 8.77 6.53
CA ALA A 223 18.23 9.09 5.14
C ALA A 223 19.47 8.35 4.62
N ARG A 224 20.51 8.17 5.43
CA ARG A 224 21.69 7.37 5.07
C ARG A 224 21.38 5.89 4.95
N ALA A 225 20.52 5.35 5.81
CA ALA A 225 20.10 3.96 5.75
C ALA A 225 19.20 3.66 4.53
N ASP A 226 18.38 4.63 4.13
CA ASP A 226 17.43 4.46 3.02
C ASP A 226 17.97 4.88 1.64
N ALA A 227 19.04 5.69 1.58
CA ALA A 227 19.65 6.18 0.34
C ALA A 227 19.92 5.12 -0.75
N PRO A 228 20.28 3.85 -0.46
CA PRO A 228 20.49 2.86 -1.51
C PRO A 228 19.21 2.41 -2.25
N TYR A 229 18.03 2.72 -1.72
CA TYR A 229 16.74 2.24 -2.23
C TYR A 229 15.91 3.34 -2.90
N ARG A 230 16.44 4.57 -2.97
CA ARG A 230 15.80 5.75 -3.55
C ARG A 230 16.78 6.57 -4.39
#